data_AF-A0A1I1RBI9-F1
#
_entry.id   AF-A0A1I1RBI9-F1
#
_cell.length_a   1.000
_cell.length_b   1.000
_cell.length_c   1.000
_cell.angle_alpha   90.00
_cell.angle_beta   90.00
_cell.angle_gamma   90.00
#
_symmetry.space_group_name_H-M   'P 1'
#
loop_
_entity.id
_entity.type
_entity.pdbx_description
1 polymer ?
#
loop_
_entity_poly.entity_id
_entity_poly.type
_entity_poly.pdbx_seq_one_letter_code
_entity_poly.pdbx_strand_id
1 'polypeptide(L)'
;MKKIIICGSNQVYENFFKNIKSDCHLIAYTDISERTIDSTLFNGTNYLKPNEVEFKEFDYLIVLYKEDEAIKKALKQFQFALDRIIVYYWFCEGTFCNAIKKCVECDLNFNGLILGMSHAQNDIQTHLLKKNIYCKTAYPSMDLFCHYMIYYNLVKQIPDKIKELKSVLIELPYYIFNYDLSRSKRTIKKRLYYFYTFNDFHNYGCNDDEKEVIIQFNNYLEVFELGLVEDEINNFIAKPKRISIKNIIAPMYRQIKNFKEKTGVWDVIREATINENKKIFEELIQCIRVNSPGAEIRVVVCPYNPIFRSIHRNSIEKMKNSFFKTVDELNINVEDYFKWSNNPFDFKDHCHLMIDAAYKLTNRLNYMECKEKNSTEILKN
;
A
#
# COMPACT_ATOMS: atom_id res chain seq x y z
N MET A 1 -3.68 -20.62 -24.76
CA MET A 1 -4.36 -19.31 -24.81
C MET A 1 -5.57 -19.41 -23.91
N LYS A 2 -5.64 -18.57 -22.87
CA LYS A 2 -6.69 -18.61 -21.84
C LYS A 2 -7.96 -17.93 -22.34
N LYS A 3 -9.08 -18.63 -22.32
CA LYS A 3 -10.41 -18.14 -22.71
C LYS A 3 -11.03 -17.41 -21.53
N ILE A 4 -11.29 -16.11 -21.68
CA ILE A 4 -11.90 -15.29 -20.62
C ILE A 4 -13.30 -14.82 -21.01
N ILE A 5 -14.19 -14.77 -20.03
CA ILE A 5 -15.52 -14.14 -20.12
C ILE A 5 -15.54 -12.94 -19.18
N ILE A 6 -16.10 -11.82 -19.62
CA ILE A 6 -16.23 -10.61 -18.79
C ILE A 6 -17.68 -10.44 -18.34
N CYS A 7 -17.90 -10.41 -17.03
CA CYS A 7 -19.17 -10.09 -16.38
C CYS A 7 -19.21 -8.63 -15.92
N GLY A 8 -20.21 -7.87 -16.36
CA GLY A 8 -20.37 -6.44 -16.03
C GLY A 8 -19.86 -5.51 -17.13
N SER A 9 -20.29 -5.76 -18.36
CA SER A 9 -19.85 -5.08 -19.59
C SER A 9 -19.92 -3.54 -19.54
N ASN A 10 -20.83 -2.97 -18.74
CA ASN A 10 -20.99 -1.53 -18.57
C ASN A 10 -19.91 -0.85 -17.71
N GLN A 11 -19.06 -1.64 -17.04
CA GLN A 11 -17.98 -1.14 -16.18
C GLN A 11 -16.59 -1.42 -16.77
N VAL A 12 -16.53 -1.77 -18.06
CA VAL A 12 -15.26 -1.99 -18.76
C VAL A 12 -14.56 -0.64 -18.97
N TYR A 13 -13.39 -0.47 -18.37
CA TYR A 13 -12.56 0.73 -18.50
C TYR A 13 -11.32 0.43 -19.36
N GLU A 14 -10.77 1.44 -20.03
CA GLU A 14 -9.54 1.32 -20.84
C GLU A 14 -8.38 0.64 -20.08
N ASN A 15 -8.23 0.92 -18.78
CA ASN A 15 -7.15 0.37 -17.96
C ASN A 15 -7.29 -1.14 -17.70
N PHE A 16 -8.48 -1.72 -17.84
CA PHE A 16 -8.69 -3.16 -17.68
C PHE A 16 -7.90 -3.96 -18.72
N PHE A 17 -8.03 -3.59 -20.00
CA PHE A 17 -7.36 -4.30 -21.09
C PHE A 17 -5.86 -4.08 -21.14
N LYS A 18 -5.35 -2.97 -20.59
CA LYS A 18 -3.91 -2.67 -20.57
C LYS A 18 -3.08 -3.72 -19.82
N ASN A 19 -3.68 -4.36 -18.82
CA ASN A 19 -2.96 -5.29 -17.95
C ASN A 19 -3.28 -6.75 -18.25
N ILE A 20 -4.12 -7.05 -19.24
CA ILE A 20 -4.39 -8.45 -19.60
C ILE A 20 -3.16 -9.04 -20.28
N LYS A 21 -2.77 -10.25 -19.88
CA LYS A 21 -1.67 -10.99 -20.50
C LYS A 21 -1.96 -11.30 -21.96
N SER A 22 -0.92 -11.25 -22.79
CA SER A 22 -1.03 -11.46 -24.25
C SER A 22 -1.56 -12.84 -24.65
N ASP A 23 -1.47 -13.84 -23.76
CA ASP A 23 -1.96 -15.19 -23.96
C ASP A 23 -3.44 -15.38 -23.55
N CYS A 24 -4.15 -14.30 -23.18
CA CYS A 24 -5.57 -14.30 -22.84
C CYS A 24 -6.43 -13.81 -24.01
N HIS A 25 -7.56 -14.48 -24.24
CA HIS A 25 -8.49 -14.20 -25.32
C HIS A 25 -9.92 -14.06 -24.80
N LEU A 26 -10.50 -12.88 -25.03
CA LEU A 26 -11.88 -12.58 -24.69
C LEU A 26 -12.84 -13.28 -25.65
N ILE A 27 -13.62 -14.22 -25.14
CA ILE A 27 -14.55 -15.02 -25.95
C ILE A 27 -16.01 -14.57 -25.83
N ALA A 28 -16.37 -13.90 -24.72
CA ALA A 28 -17.72 -13.39 -24.49
C ALA A 28 -17.81 -12.33 -23.40
N TYR A 29 -18.88 -11.54 -23.45
CA TYR A 29 -19.39 -10.72 -22.36
C TYR A 29 -20.65 -11.35 -21.76
N THR A 30 -20.94 -11.04 -20.51
CA THR A 30 -22.19 -11.34 -19.81
C THR A 30 -22.49 -10.24 -18.79
N ASP A 31 -23.70 -10.16 -18.27
CA ASP A 31 -24.08 -9.26 -17.17
C ASP A 31 -25.13 -9.97 -16.30
N ILE A 32 -25.11 -9.76 -14.98
CA ILE A 32 -26.14 -10.30 -14.06
C ILE A 32 -27.47 -9.58 -14.21
N SER A 33 -27.44 -8.35 -14.71
CA SER A 33 -28.66 -7.67 -15.11
C SER A 33 -29.04 -8.23 -16.48
N GLU A 34 -30.26 -8.78 -16.58
CA GLU A 34 -30.91 -9.02 -17.86
C GLU A 34 -31.20 -7.66 -18.50
N ARG A 35 -30.15 -6.93 -18.87
CA ARG A 35 -30.31 -5.93 -19.91
C ARG A 35 -30.75 -6.71 -21.12
N THR A 36 -31.89 -6.30 -21.67
CA THR A 36 -32.29 -6.50 -23.04
C THR A 36 -31.27 -5.83 -23.95
N ILE A 37 -30.03 -6.34 -23.94
CA ILE A 37 -29.16 -6.18 -25.08
C ILE A 37 -29.78 -7.14 -26.10
N ASP A 38 -30.67 -6.61 -26.95
CA ASP A 38 -31.26 -7.34 -28.08
C ASP A 38 -30.21 -7.77 -29.11
N SER A 39 -28.95 -7.35 -28.90
CA SER A 39 -27.79 -7.74 -29.68
C SER A 39 -27.09 -8.95 -29.05
N THR A 40 -26.82 -9.96 -29.87
CA THR A 40 -25.93 -11.09 -29.53
C THR A 40 -24.45 -10.68 -29.43
N LEU A 41 -24.14 -9.39 -29.66
CA LEU A 41 -22.79 -8.83 -29.62
C LEU A 41 -22.71 -7.58 -28.72
N PHE A 42 -21.61 -7.45 -27.99
CA PHE A 42 -21.17 -6.24 -27.28
C PHE A 42 -19.73 -5.91 -27.70
N ASN A 43 -19.49 -4.69 -28.19
CA ASN A 43 -18.18 -4.27 -28.73
C ASN A 43 -17.59 -5.28 -29.74
N GLY A 44 -18.42 -5.84 -30.63
CA GLY A 44 -18.01 -6.80 -31.64
C GLY A 44 -17.68 -8.21 -31.12
N THR A 45 -17.89 -8.48 -29.83
CA THR A 45 -17.69 -9.81 -29.21
C THR A 45 -19.02 -10.39 -28.75
N ASN A 46 -19.16 -11.71 -28.72
CA ASN A 46 -20.37 -12.40 -28.28
C ASN A 46 -20.85 -11.92 -26.90
N TYR A 47 -22.16 -11.73 -26.77
CA TYR A 47 -22.83 -11.47 -25.51
C TYR A 47 -23.67 -12.69 -25.15
N LEU A 48 -23.37 -13.31 -24.00
CA LEU A 48 -24.08 -14.48 -23.48
C LEU A 48 -25.03 -14.05 -22.37
N LYS A 49 -26.21 -14.66 -22.33
CA LYS A 49 -27.06 -14.62 -21.14
C LYS A 49 -26.39 -15.38 -20.00
N PRO A 50 -26.63 -15.04 -18.72
CA PRO A 50 -26.01 -15.72 -17.59
C PRO A 50 -26.13 -17.26 -17.63
N ASN A 51 -27.28 -17.79 -18.03
CA ASN A 51 -27.53 -19.23 -18.12
C ASN A 51 -26.80 -19.91 -19.29
N GLU A 52 -26.36 -19.15 -20.31
CA GLU A 52 -25.61 -19.68 -21.44
C GLU A 52 -24.12 -19.82 -21.13
N VAL A 53 -23.63 -19.14 -20.08
CA VAL A 53 -22.23 -19.19 -19.65
C VAL A 53 -21.84 -20.58 -19.16
N GLU A 54 -22.73 -21.29 -18.46
CA GLU A 54 -22.47 -22.65 -17.94
C GLU A 54 -22.12 -23.66 -19.03
N PHE A 55 -22.69 -23.49 -20.22
CA PHE A 55 -22.45 -24.36 -21.37
C PHE A 55 -21.29 -23.91 -22.24
N LYS A 56 -20.61 -22.81 -21.88
CA LYS A 56 -19.47 -22.29 -22.60
C LYS A 56 -18.18 -22.81 -22.00
N GLU A 57 -17.26 -23.23 -22.85
CA GLU A 57 -15.90 -23.57 -22.43
C GLU A 57 -15.09 -22.28 -22.21
N PHE A 58 -14.69 -22.03 -20.96
CA PHE A 58 -13.85 -20.89 -20.56
C PHE A 58 -12.92 -21.27 -19.40
N ASP A 59 -11.79 -20.57 -19.32
CA ASP A 59 -10.81 -20.73 -18.24
C ASP A 59 -11.12 -19.82 -17.06
N TYR A 60 -11.49 -18.56 -17.32
CA TYR A 60 -11.80 -17.58 -16.27
C TYR A 60 -13.04 -16.73 -16.55
N LEU A 61 -13.78 -16.42 -15.49
CA LEU A 61 -14.88 -15.44 -15.51
C LEU A 61 -14.48 -14.21 -14.69
N ILE A 62 -14.37 -13.06 -15.33
CA ILE A 62 -13.90 -11.82 -14.72
C ILE A 62 -15.08 -10.93 -14.37
N VAL A 63 -15.27 -10.67 -13.07
CA VAL A 63 -16.36 -9.82 -12.56
C VAL A 63 -15.87 -8.38 -12.40
N LEU A 64 -16.52 -7.46 -13.10
CA LEU A 64 -16.20 -6.03 -13.17
C LEU A 64 -17.17 -5.14 -12.38
N TYR A 65 -17.91 -5.65 -11.41
CA TYR A 65 -18.72 -4.80 -10.55
C TYR A 65 -17.89 -4.17 -9.43
N LYS A 66 -18.13 -2.89 -9.14
CA LYS A 66 -17.56 -2.16 -7.99
C LYS A 66 -18.39 -2.30 -6.70
N GLU A 67 -19.69 -2.54 -6.83
CA GLU A 67 -20.62 -2.56 -5.70
C GLU A 67 -20.70 -3.96 -5.09
N ASP A 68 -20.55 -4.06 -3.77
CA ASP A 68 -20.54 -5.34 -3.05
C ASP A 68 -21.78 -6.19 -3.31
N GLU A 69 -22.96 -5.57 -3.43
CA GLU A 69 -24.20 -6.29 -3.71
C GLU A 69 -24.25 -6.86 -5.14
N ALA A 70 -23.70 -6.14 -6.12
CA ALA A 70 -23.59 -6.64 -7.49
C ALA A 70 -22.54 -7.76 -7.58
N ILE A 71 -21.43 -7.64 -6.86
CA ILE A 71 -20.41 -8.71 -6.76
C ILE A 71 -21.04 -9.97 -6.16
N LYS A 72 -21.74 -9.86 -5.02
CA LYS A 72 -22.42 -11.00 -4.38
C LYS A 72 -23.43 -11.68 -5.30
N LYS A 73 -24.23 -10.91 -6.04
CA LYS A 73 -25.17 -11.43 -7.03
C LYS A 73 -24.45 -12.18 -8.16
N ALA A 74 -23.33 -11.67 -8.65
CA ALA A 74 -22.51 -12.36 -9.65
C ALA A 74 -21.93 -13.66 -9.12
N LEU A 75 -21.34 -13.66 -7.92
CA LEU A 75 -20.80 -14.86 -7.29
C LEU A 75 -21.88 -15.95 -7.12
N LYS A 76 -23.10 -15.55 -6.73
CA LYS A 76 -24.24 -16.47 -6.64
C LYS A 76 -24.70 -16.99 -8.00
N GLN A 77 -24.79 -16.13 -9.01
CA GLN A 77 -25.23 -16.50 -10.36
C GLN A 77 -24.27 -17.49 -11.02
N PHE A 78 -22.97 -17.33 -10.79
CA PHE A 78 -21.91 -18.13 -11.41
C PHE A 78 -21.25 -19.10 -10.42
N GLN A 79 -22.02 -19.58 -9.43
CA GLN A 79 -21.50 -20.46 -8.36
C GLN A 79 -20.90 -21.79 -8.89
N PHE A 80 -21.27 -22.22 -10.10
CA PHE A 80 -20.72 -23.40 -10.77
C PHE A 80 -19.25 -23.23 -11.20
N ALA A 81 -18.70 -22.01 -11.11
CA ALA A 81 -17.35 -21.67 -11.54
C ALA A 81 -16.60 -20.79 -10.52
N LEU A 82 -16.94 -20.86 -9.22
CA LEU A 82 -16.32 -20.03 -8.16
C LEU A 82 -14.78 -20.08 -8.20
N ASP A 83 -14.23 -21.26 -8.41
CA ASP A 83 -12.79 -21.54 -8.53
C ASP A 83 -12.12 -20.90 -9.75
N ARG A 84 -12.90 -20.38 -10.69
CA ARG A 84 -12.48 -19.72 -11.94
C ARG A 84 -12.91 -18.26 -12.01
N ILE A 85 -13.54 -17.72 -10.95
CA ILE A 85 -13.95 -16.32 -10.90
C ILE A 85 -12.78 -15.43 -10.48
N ILE A 86 -12.71 -14.25 -11.08
CA ILE A 86 -11.80 -13.18 -10.70
C ILE A 86 -12.62 -11.90 -10.47
N VAL A 87 -12.75 -11.45 -9.22
CA VAL A 87 -13.32 -10.12 -8.94
C VAL A 87 -12.25 -9.05 -9.14
N TYR A 88 -12.24 -8.44 -10.32
CA TYR A 88 -11.16 -7.53 -10.75
C TYR A 88 -10.87 -6.41 -9.75
N TYR A 89 -11.90 -5.75 -9.21
CA TYR A 89 -11.73 -4.60 -8.30
C TYR A 89 -11.21 -4.96 -6.92
N TRP A 90 -11.15 -6.25 -6.58
CA TRP A 90 -10.43 -6.68 -5.38
C TRP A 90 -8.92 -6.53 -5.56
N PHE A 91 -8.40 -6.70 -6.79
CA PHE A 91 -6.96 -6.85 -7.04
C PHE A 91 -6.38 -5.82 -8.00
N CYS A 92 -7.21 -5.01 -8.68
CA CYS A 92 -6.76 -4.09 -9.72
C CYS A 92 -5.83 -2.96 -9.21
N GLU A 93 -5.85 -2.68 -7.91
CA GLU A 93 -4.85 -1.79 -7.30
C GLU A 93 -3.53 -2.51 -7.01
N GLY A 94 -3.47 -3.84 -7.09
CA GLY A 94 -2.27 -4.65 -6.89
C GLY A 94 -1.24 -4.55 -8.02
N THR A 95 -1.42 -3.60 -8.94
CA THR A 95 -0.46 -3.29 -10.02
C THR A 95 0.76 -2.50 -9.53
N PHE A 96 1.05 -2.51 -8.23
CA PHE A 96 2.20 -1.81 -7.68
C PHE A 96 3.48 -2.64 -7.82
N CYS A 97 4.58 -1.91 -7.98
CA CYS A 97 5.92 -2.46 -8.10
C CYS A 97 6.29 -3.34 -6.89
N ASN A 98 6.85 -4.52 -7.15
CA ASN A 98 7.46 -5.38 -6.13
C ASN A 98 8.66 -4.64 -5.50
N ALA A 99 8.49 -4.20 -4.25
CA ALA A 99 9.47 -3.41 -3.51
C ALA A 99 10.86 -4.07 -3.43
N ILE A 100 10.88 -5.40 -3.30
CA ILE A 100 12.13 -6.18 -3.21
C ILE A 100 12.80 -6.21 -4.57
N LYS A 101 12.05 -6.58 -5.62
CA LYS A 101 12.54 -6.62 -7.01
C LYS A 101 13.14 -5.26 -7.41
N LYS A 102 12.46 -4.17 -7.04
CA LYS A 102 12.94 -2.79 -7.26
C LYS A 102 14.33 -2.55 -6.70
N CYS A 103 14.65 -2.99 -5.47
CA CYS A 103 15.98 -2.77 -4.90
C CYS A 103 17.02 -3.81 -5.40
N VAL A 104 16.60 -5.04 -5.70
CA VAL A 104 17.48 -6.11 -6.22
C VAL A 104 17.96 -5.79 -7.62
N GLU A 105 17.05 -5.42 -8.51
CA GLU A 105 17.32 -5.05 -9.91
C GLU A 105 17.76 -3.58 -10.05
N CYS A 106 17.86 -2.84 -8.94
CA CYS A 106 18.33 -1.47 -8.98
C CYS A 106 19.83 -1.42 -9.29
N ASP A 107 20.18 -0.77 -10.40
CA ASP A 107 21.56 -0.40 -10.72
C ASP A 107 22.07 0.73 -9.82
N LEU A 108 21.19 1.44 -9.09
CA LEU A 108 21.62 2.47 -8.15
C LEU A 108 22.36 1.83 -6.96
N ASN A 109 23.59 2.29 -6.73
CA ASN A 109 24.35 1.98 -5.52
C ASN A 109 23.78 2.78 -4.34
N PHE A 110 22.75 2.23 -3.68
CA PHE A 110 22.13 2.84 -2.51
C PHE A 110 22.84 2.41 -1.23
N ASN A 111 22.92 3.33 -0.28
CA ASN A 111 23.45 3.09 1.07
C ASN A 111 22.47 3.54 2.16
N GLY A 112 21.24 3.87 1.76
CA GLY A 112 20.11 4.11 2.64
C GLY A 112 18.88 3.30 2.20
N LEU A 113 18.06 2.89 3.16
CA LEU A 113 16.77 2.24 2.91
C LEU A 113 15.64 3.02 3.59
N ILE A 114 14.50 3.19 2.92
CA ILE A 114 13.28 3.74 3.52
C ILE A 114 12.19 2.67 3.55
N LEU A 115 11.84 2.25 4.76
CA LEU A 115 10.65 1.46 5.09
C LEU A 115 9.53 2.41 5.53
N GLY A 116 8.28 2.06 5.28
CA GLY A 116 7.15 2.88 5.71
C GLY A 116 5.88 2.66 4.92
N MET A 117 4.93 3.57 5.09
CA MET A 117 3.63 3.54 4.41
C MET A 117 3.57 4.60 3.29
N SER A 118 2.36 4.98 2.91
CA SER A 118 2.12 6.00 1.90
C SER A 118 2.66 7.39 2.27
N HIS A 119 2.90 7.71 3.56
CA HIS A 119 3.61 8.95 3.91
C HIS A 119 5.05 8.90 3.44
N ALA A 120 5.82 7.87 3.81
CA ALA A 120 7.19 7.74 3.30
C ALA A 120 7.23 7.68 1.77
N GLN A 121 6.25 7.03 1.14
CA GLN A 121 6.12 7.03 -0.32
C GLN A 121 6.00 8.45 -0.91
N ASN A 122 5.11 9.28 -0.37
CA ASN A 122 4.72 10.57 -0.96
C ASN A 122 5.44 11.79 -0.39
N ASP A 123 5.76 11.78 0.90
CA ASP A 123 6.14 12.95 1.68
C ASP A 123 7.66 13.07 1.84
N ILE A 124 8.39 11.95 1.81
CA ILE A 124 9.85 11.93 1.90
C ILE A 124 10.45 11.91 0.49
N GLN A 125 11.16 12.96 0.11
CA GLN A 125 11.72 13.13 -1.24
C GLN A 125 13.19 12.65 -1.28
N THR A 126 13.44 11.42 -1.74
CA THR A 126 14.77 10.80 -1.66
C THR A 126 15.87 11.59 -2.35
N HIS A 127 15.56 12.28 -3.46
CA HIS A 127 16.52 13.13 -4.18
C HIS A 127 16.94 14.39 -3.40
N LEU A 128 16.24 14.74 -2.32
CA LEU A 128 16.60 15.85 -1.45
C LEU A 128 17.41 15.40 -0.22
N LEU A 129 17.48 14.10 0.07
CA LEU A 129 18.23 13.60 1.22
C LEU A 129 19.74 13.65 0.92
N LYS A 130 20.50 14.32 1.80
CA LYS A 130 21.88 14.74 1.46
C LYS A 130 22.96 13.73 1.78
N LYS A 131 22.76 12.86 2.79
CA LYS A 131 23.82 11.97 3.29
C LYS A 131 23.95 10.66 2.53
N ASN A 132 22.82 10.09 2.14
CA ASN A 132 22.73 8.74 1.61
C ASN A 132 21.90 8.72 0.34
N ILE A 133 22.20 7.77 -0.54
CA ILE A 133 21.35 7.42 -1.68
C ILE A 133 20.36 6.38 -1.16
N TYR A 134 19.07 6.71 -1.18
CA TYR A 134 18.02 5.87 -0.58
C TYR A 134 17.28 5.03 -1.62
N CYS A 135 17.21 3.70 -1.42
CA CYS A 135 16.16 2.87 -2.03
C CYS A 135 14.88 3.02 -1.18
N LYS A 136 13.76 3.39 -1.82
CA LYS A 136 12.47 3.51 -1.14
C LYS A 136 11.59 2.30 -1.45
N THR A 137 11.24 1.56 -0.40
CA THR A 137 10.34 0.39 -0.43
C THR A 137 9.02 0.65 0.28
N ALA A 138 8.74 1.90 0.65
CA ALA A 138 7.49 2.31 1.28
C ALA A 138 6.34 2.36 0.26
N TYR A 139 5.24 1.68 0.58
CA TYR A 139 4.02 1.64 -0.24
C TYR A 139 2.76 1.74 0.63
N PRO A 140 1.57 2.00 0.05
CA PRO A 140 0.37 2.25 0.82
C PRO A 140 -0.05 1.03 1.66
N SER A 141 -0.46 1.31 2.90
CA SER A 141 -1.03 0.32 3.82
C SER A 141 -0.08 -0.77 4.33
N MET A 142 1.22 -0.71 4.06
CA MET A 142 2.17 -1.66 4.64
C MET A 142 2.15 -1.63 6.17
N ASP A 143 2.19 -2.79 6.81
CA ASP A 143 2.34 -2.94 8.25
C ASP A 143 3.77 -3.38 8.62
N LEU A 144 4.02 -3.61 9.91
CA LEU A 144 5.33 -4.02 10.41
C LEU A 144 5.76 -5.40 9.87
N PHE A 145 4.82 -6.31 9.65
CA PHE A 145 5.10 -7.59 9.01
C PHE A 145 5.65 -7.39 7.60
N CYS A 146 5.02 -6.53 6.80
CA CYS A 146 5.51 -6.19 5.47
C CYS A 146 6.92 -5.57 5.52
N HIS A 147 7.19 -4.66 6.46
CA HIS A 147 8.51 -4.04 6.62
C HIS A 147 9.59 -5.07 6.96
N TYR A 148 9.29 -5.98 7.90
CA TYR A 148 10.16 -7.09 8.26
C TYR A 148 10.45 -8.00 7.06
N MET A 149 9.42 -8.46 6.36
CA MET A 149 9.59 -9.38 5.23
C MET A 149 10.34 -8.75 4.06
N ILE A 150 10.17 -7.45 3.81
CA ILE A 150 10.97 -6.74 2.80
C ILE A 150 12.44 -6.78 3.19
N TYR A 151 12.79 -6.32 4.39
CA TYR A 151 14.19 -6.27 4.82
C TYR A 151 14.82 -7.67 4.86
N TYR A 152 14.12 -8.66 5.42
CA TYR A 152 14.54 -10.05 5.48
C TYR A 152 14.82 -10.65 4.09
N ASN A 153 13.96 -10.39 3.11
CA ASN A 153 14.18 -10.86 1.74
C ASN A 153 15.35 -10.14 1.05
N LEU A 154 15.54 -8.84 1.33
CA LEU A 154 16.70 -8.11 0.80
C LEU A 154 18.02 -8.67 1.37
N VAL A 155 18.08 -9.00 2.67
CA VAL A 155 19.23 -9.68 3.28
C VAL A 155 19.58 -10.97 2.54
N LYS A 156 18.58 -11.75 2.14
CA LYS A 156 18.79 -13.00 1.39
C LYS A 156 19.26 -12.80 -0.04
N GLN A 157 18.70 -11.80 -0.73
CA GLN A 157 18.90 -11.64 -2.17
C GLN A 157 20.10 -10.76 -2.54
N ILE A 158 20.41 -9.76 -1.71
CA ILE A 158 21.51 -8.81 -1.92
C ILE A 158 22.30 -8.56 -0.61
N PRO A 159 22.82 -9.61 0.06
CA PRO A 159 23.43 -9.51 1.39
C PRO A 159 24.55 -8.47 1.47
N ASP A 160 25.42 -8.40 0.46
CA ASP A 160 26.56 -7.47 0.45
C ASP A 160 26.10 -6.01 0.41
N LYS A 161 25.13 -5.66 -0.45
CA LYS A 161 24.54 -4.31 -0.49
C LYS A 161 23.87 -3.95 0.83
N ILE A 162 23.18 -4.91 1.46
CA ILE A 162 22.51 -4.68 2.75
C ILE A 162 23.51 -4.47 3.87
N LYS A 163 24.62 -5.21 3.88
CA LYS A 163 25.71 -5.03 4.85
C LYS A 163 26.34 -3.64 4.81
N GLU A 164 26.36 -3.01 3.64
CA GLU A 164 26.94 -1.68 3.42
C GLU A 164 25.97 -0.52 3.72
N LEU A 165 24.73 -0.81 4.14
CA LEU A 165 23.79 0.23 4.54
C LEU A 165 24.37 1.09 5.66
N LYS A 166 24.22 2.41 5.49
CA LYS A 166 24.59 3.45 6.45
C LYS A 166 23.37 4.00 7.19
N SER A 167 22.18 3.83 6.64
CA SER A 167 20.95 4.33 7.24
C SER A 167 19.73 3.50 6.86
N VAL A 168 18.87 3.23 7.84
CA VAL A 168 17.52 2.71 7.64
C VAL A 168 16.55 3.68 8.28
N LEU A 169 15.73 4.34 7.45
CA LEU A 169 14.65 5.21 7.90
C LEU A 169 13.35 4.43 7.87
N ILE A 170 12.64 4.39 8.99
CA ILE A 170 11.38 3.68 9.15
C ILE A 170 10.29 4.70 9.49
N GLU A 171 9.37 4.95 8.56
CA GLU A 171 8.19 5.77 8.84
C GLU A 171 7.10 4.95 9.51
N LEU A 172 6.68 5.38 10.70
CA LEU A 172 5.69 4.70 11.52
C LEU A 172 4.62 5.69 12.00
N PRO A 173 3.33 5.53 11.63
CA PRO A 173 2.26 6.28 12.28
C PRO A 173 2.02 5.76 13.71
N TYR A 174 1.47 6.58 14.59
CA TYR A 174 1.22 6.18 16.00
C TYR A 174 0.36 4.92 16.16
N TYR A 175 -0.48 4.58 15.20
CA TYR A 175 -1.31 3.38 15.29
C TYR A 175 -0.61 2.11 14.81
N ILE A 176 0.66 2.16 14.37
CA ILE A 176 1.27 1.05 13.63
C ILE A 176 1.26 -0.27 14.41
N PHE A 177 1.51 -0.24 15.72
CA PHE A 177 1.46 -1.45 16.55
C PHE A 177 0.04 -2.01 16.66
N ASN A 178 -0.98 -1.17 16.51
CA ASN A 178 -2.40 -1.55 16.53
C ASN A 178 -2.95 -1.96 15.15
N TYR A 179 -2.09 -2.01 14.12
CA TYR A 179 -2.48 -2.22 12.74
C TYR A 179 -1.86 -3.48 12.15
N ASP A 180 -2.72 -4.31 11.56
CA ASP A 180 -2.36 -5.51 10.82
C ASP A 180 -3.16 -5.46 9.51
N LEU A 181 -2.43 -5.37 8.40
CA LEU A 181 -3.02 -5.31 7.06
C LEU A 181 -3.69 -6.63 6.71
N SER A 182 -3.09 -7.77 7.07
CA SER A 182 -3.61 -9.11 6.80
C SER A 182 -4.96 -9.36 7.48
N ARG A 183 -5.24 -8.68 8.61
CA ARG A 183 -6.56 -8.73 9.28
C ARG A 183 -7.59 -7.70 8.76
N SER A 184 -7.23 -6.85 7.79
CA SER A 184 -8.11 -5.79 7.28
C SER A 184 -9.07 -6.31 6.21
N LYS A 185 -10.35 -6.52 6.56
CA LYS A 185 -11.39 -7.05 5.64
C LYS A 185 -11.44 -6.41 4.25
N ARG A 186 -11.29 -5.08 4.17
CA ARG A 186 -11.42 -4.33 2.91
C ARG A 186 -10.08 -4.05 2.25
N THR A 187 -9.07 -3.70 3.03
CA THR A 187 -7.79 -3.24 2.48
C THR A 187 -6.94 -4.41 1.99
N ILE A 188 -7.00 -5.58 2.65
CA ILE A 188 -6.15 -6.72 2.34
C ILE A 188 -6.27 -7.15 0.89
N LYS A 189 -7.50 -7.26 0.37
CA LYS A 189 -7.77 -7.73 -1.00
C LYS A 189 -6.96 -6.94 -2.04
N LYS A 190 -6.91 -5.62 -1.87
CA LYS A 190 -6.19 -4.68 -2.75
C LYS A 190 -4.67 -4.69 -2.58
N ARG A 191 -4.17 -5.43 -1.59
CA ARG A 191 -2.77 -5.45 -1.14
C ARG A 191 -2.22 -6.87 -0.99
N LEU A 192 -2.94 -7.90 -1.44
CA LEU A 192 -2.51 -9.31 -1.35
C LEU A 192 -1.17 -9.57 -2.05
N TYR A 193 -0.84 -8.78 -3.07
CA TYR A 193 0.43 -8.89 -3.79
C TYR A 193 1.67 -8.70 -2.90
N TYR A 194 1.59 -7.94 -1.79
CA TYR A 194 2.70 -7.85 -0.82
C TYR A 194 3.01 -9.25 -0.25
N PHE A 195 1.98 -9.89 0.29
CA PHE A 195 2.06 -11.19 0.93
C PHE A 195 2.43 -12.31 -0.05
N TYR A 196 1.89 -12.25 -1.27
CA TYR A 196 2.29 -13.14 -2.35
C TYR A 196 3.78 -13.02 -2.68
N THR A 197 4.33 -11.80 -2.68
CA THR A 197 5.78 -11.59 -2.90
C THR A 197 6.63 -12.27 -1.82
N PHE A 198 6.10 -12.37 -0.60
CA PHE A 198 6.79 -13.02 0.52
C PHE A 198 6.55 -14.53 0.58
N ASN A 199 5.61 -15.05 -0.22
CA ASN A 199 5.03 -16.38 -0.07
C ASN A 199 4.55 -16.65 1.37
N ASP A 200 3.98 -15.63 2.01
CA ASP A 200 3.46 -15.67 3.37
C ASP A 200 2.31 -14.67 3.51
N PHE A 201 1.11 -15.18 3.79
CA PHE A 201 -0.12 -14.40 3.96
C PHE A 201 -0.37 -13.97 5.41
N HIS A 202 0.57 -14.24 6.30
CA HIS A 202 0.54 -13.87 7.70
C HIS A 202 -0.76 -14.37 8.39
N ASN A 203 -1.62 -13.47 8.87
CA ASN A 203 -2.89 -13.84 9.52
C ASN A 203 -4.05 -14.02 8.51
N TYR A 204 -3.84 -13.85 7.21
CA TYR A 204 -4.88 -14.00 6.17
C TYR A 204 -4.89 -15.39 5.54
N GLY A 205 -6.08 -15.91 5.21
CA GLY A 205 -6.26 -17.25 4.66
C GLY A 205 -6.58 -18.32 5.71
N CYS A 206 -6.90 -17.90 6.93
CA CYS A 206 -7.19 -18.80 8.06
C CYS A 206 -8.58 -19.43 7.97
N ASN A 207 -9.49 -18.86 7.18
CA ASN A 207 -10.85 -19.37 6.94
C ASN A 207 -11.13 -19.56 5.45
N ASP A 208 -12.21 -20.26 5.12
CA ASP A 208 -12.49 -20.68 3.74
C ASP A 208 -12.80 -19.51 2.80
N ASP A 209 -13.49 -18.47 3.28
CA ASP A 209 -13.74 -17.25 2.49
C ASP A 209 -12.42 -16.56 2.09
N GLU A 210 -11.45 -16.49 3.00
CA GLU A 210 -10.13 -15.89 2.73
C GLU A 210 -9.28 -16.75 1.81
N LYS A 211 -9.33 -18.08 1.96
CA LYS A 211 -8.66 -19.02 1.04
C LYS A 211 -9.22 -18.86 -0.38
N GLU A 212 -10.53 -18.70 -0.52
CA GLU A 212 -11.15 -18.46 -1.82
C GLU A 212 -10.65 -17.16 -2.44
N VAL A 213 -10.53 -16.08 -1.65
CA VAL A 213 -9.94 -14.83 -2.14
C VAL A 213 -8.49 -15.02 -2.60
N ILE A 214 -7.69 -15.84 -1.91
CA ILE A 214 -6.31 -16.18 -2.35
C ILE A 214 -6.33 -16.95 -3.68
N ILE A 215 -7.24 -17.91 -3.85
CA ILE A 215 -7.42 -18.63 -5.12
C ILE A 215 -7.77 -17.65 -6.24
N GLN A 216 -8.74 -16.74 -6.01
CA GLN A 216 -9.11 -15.72 -6.99
C GLN A 216 -7.95 -14.77 -7.30
N PHE A 217 -7.09 -14.47 -6.32
CA PHE A 217 -5.88 -13.68 -6.54
C PHE A 217 -4.84 -14.44 -7.39
N ASN A 218 -4.64 -15.74 -7.16
CA ASN A 218 -3.77 -16.55 -8.02
C ASN A 218 -4.30 -16.63 -9.46
N ASN A 219 -5.61 -16.79 -9.63
CA ASN A 219 -6.26 -16.71 -10.95
C ASN A 219 -6.08 -15.33 -11.58
N TYR A 220 -6.16 -14.25 -10.79
CA TYR A 220 -5.87 -12.91 -11.27
C TYR A 220 -4.44 -12.83 -11.84
N LEU A 221 -3.45 -13.42 -11.17
CA LEU A 221 -2.06 -13.46 -11.68
C LEU A 221 -1.89 -14.29 -12.95
N GLU A 222 -2.79 -15.24 -13.23
CA GLU A 222 -2.79 -16.00 -14.48
C GLU A 222 -3.35 -15.20 -15.67
N VAL A 223 -4.18 -14.20 -15.42
CA VAL A 223 -4.87 -13.40 -16.45
C VAL A 223 -4.27 -12.00 -16.63
N PHE A 224 -3.77 -11.41 -15.55
CA PHE A 224 -3.28 -10.04 -15.53
C PHE A 224 -1.78 -9.98 -15.23
N GLU A 225 -1.08 -9.09 -15.92
CA GLU A 225 0.25 -8.68 -15.54
C GLU A 225 0.20 -7.87 -14.24
N LEU A 226 1.09 -8.18 -13.30
CA LEU A 226 1.40 -7.25 -12.23
C LEU A 226 2.10 -6.05 -12.86
N GLY A 227 1.59 -4.85 -12.56
CA GLY A 227 2.00 -3.61 -13.20
C GLY A 227 3.51 -3.53 -13.42
N LEU A 228 3.90 -3.35 -14.68
CA LEU A 228 5.27 -3.07 -15.06
C LEU A 228 5.73 -1.79 -14.36
N VAL A 229 7.03 -1.73 -14.07
CA VAL A 229 7.73 -0.58 -13.49
C VAL A 229 7.65 0.59 -14.48
N GLU A 230 6.50 1.25 -14.59
CA GLU A 230 6.45 2.55 -15.26
C GLU A 230 6.91 3.61 -14.26
N ASP A 231 8.23 3.78 -14.24
CA ASP A 231 8.90 5.06 -14.02
C ASP A 231 8.29 5.97 -12.93
N GLU A 232 8.14 5.42 -11.71
CA GLU A 232 8.12 6.29 -10.53
C GLU A 232 9.41 7.12 -10.48
N ILE A 233 10.53 6.66 -11.06
CA ILE A 233 11.78 7.45 -11.15
C ILE A 233 11.56 8.76 -11.93
N ASN A 234 10.70 8.79 -12.96
CA ASN A 234 10.49 9.99 -13.81
C ASN A 234 9.26 10.83 -13.45
N ASN A 235 8.27 10.28 -12.73
CA ASN A 235 7.07 11.04 -12.32
C ASN A 235 7.32 12.06 -11.18
N PHE A 236 8.52 12.12 -10.61
CA PHE A 236 8.91 13.13 -9.62
C PHE A 236 9.09 14.55 -10.19
N ILE A 237 9.11 14.71 -11.53
CA ILE A 237 9.13 16.02 -12.20
C ILE A 237 7.73 16.42 -12.68
N ALA A 238 6.68 16.10 -11.92
CA ALA A 238 5.40 16.77 -12.13
C ALA A 238 5.55 18.22 -11.66
N LYS A 239 5.81 19.15 -12.61
CA LYS A 239 5.73 20.60 -12.34
C LYS A 239 4.41 20.88 -11.61
N PRO A 240 4.41 21.66 -10.52
CA PRO A 240 3.20 21.96 -9.77
C PRO A 240 2.18 22.59 -10.71
N LYS A 241 1.15 21.83 -11.11
CA LYS A 241 0.00 22.41 -11.79
C LYS A 241 -0.64 23.34 -10.77
N ARG A 242 -0.83 24.62 -11.12
CA ARG A 242 -1.60 25.57 -10.29
C ARG A 242 -2.98 24.97 -10.04
N ILE A 243 -3.20 24.47 -8.83
CA ILE A 243 -4.50 23.94 -8.41
C ILE A 243 -5.37 25.16 -8.12
N SER A 244 -6.52 25.27 -8.80
CA SER A 244 -7.46 26.36 -8.53
C SER A 244 -7.99 26.24 -7.09
N ILE A 245 -8.29 27.37 -6.44
CA ILE A 245 -8.86 27.40 -5.08
C ILE A 245 -10.16 26.58 -5.00
N LYS A 246 -10.96 26.52 -6.07
CA LYS A 246 -12.18 25.68 -6.13
C LYS A 246 -11.86 24.17 -6.03
N ASN A 247 -10.71 23.75 -6.56
CA ASN A 247 -10.23 22.37 -6.47
C ASN A 247 -9.60 22.04 -5.10
N ILE A 248 -9.39 23.03 -4.23
CA ILE A 248 -8.91 22.84 -2.85
C ILE A 248 -10.11 22.74 -1.88
N ILE A 249 -11.11 23.60 -2.04
CA ILE A 249 -12.25 23.69 -1.11
C ILE A 249 -13.15 22.44 -1.17
N ALA A 250 -13.45 21.92 -2.36
CA ALA A 250 -14.35 20.77 -2.51
C ALA A 250 -13.77 19.45 -1.94
N PRO A 251 -12.47 19.13 -2.10
CA PRO A 251 -11.82 18.06 -1.36
C PRO A 251 -11.79 18.32 0.15
N MET A 252 -11.54 19.55 0.60
CA MET A 252 -11.50 19.89 2.03
C MET A 252 -12.86 19.67 2.71
N TYR A 253 -13.98 20.02 2.05
CA TYR A 253 -15.33 19.73 2.53
C TYR A 253 -15.64 18.23 2.58
N ARG A 254 -15.24 17.48 1.55
CA ARG A 254 -15.34 16.00 1.55
C ARG A 254 -14.50 15.37 2.66
N GLN A 255 -13.30 15.90 2.91
CA GLN A 255 -12.43 15.47 4.00
C GLN A 255 -13.07 15.70 5.36
N ILE A 256 -13.66 16.89 5.62
CA ILE A 256 -14.39 17.17 6.87
C ILE A 256 -15.55 16.18 7.08
N LYS A 257 -16.26 15.79 6.02
CA LYS A 257 -17.31 14.77 6.11
C LYS A 257 -16.73 13.40 6.45
N ASN A 258 -15.66 12.99 5.77
CA ASN A 258 -14.98 11.72 6.01
C ASN A 258 -14.28 11.66 7.38
N PHE A 259 -13.86 12.80 7.94
CA PHE A 259 -13.28 12.89 9.28
C PHE A 259 -14.26 12.61 10.41
N LYS A 260 -15.57 12.67 10.15
CA LYS A 260 -16.57 12.33 11.17
C LYS A 260 -16.86 10.84 11.23
N GLU A 261 -16.38 10.05 10.27
CA GLU A 261 -16.54 8.60 10.29
C GLU A 261 -15.51 7.99 11.24
N LYS A 262 -15.92 6.97 12.02
CA LYS A 262 -15.01 6.25 12.93
C LYS A 262 -13.86 5.66 12.12
N THR A 263 -12.64 6.13 12.37
CA THR A 263 -11.45 5.59 11.74
C THR A 263 -11.00 4.39 12.55
N GLY A 264 -11.46 3.19 12.15
CA GLY A 264 -11.40 1.98 12.97
C GLY A 264 -10.02 1.57 13.52
N VAL A 265 -8.91 2.04 12.92
CA VAL A 265 -7.55 1.79 13.43
C VAL A 265 -7.15 2.71 14.58
N TRP A 266 -7.70 3.93 14.63
CA TRP A 266 -7.44 4.91 15.69
C TRP A 266 -8.36 4.73 16.90
N ASP A 267 -9.58 4.23 16.68
CA ASP A 267 -10.62 4.22 17.72
C ASP A 267 -10.69 2.93 18.54
N VAL A 268 -10.15 1.82 18.03
CA VAL A 268 -10.25 0.49 18.64
C VAL A 268 -8.86 -0.06 18.95
N ILE A 269 -8.61 -0.40 20.21
CA ILE A 269 -7.38 -1.06 20.66
C ILE A 269 -7.49 -2.57 20.43
N ARG A 270 -6.46 -3.16 19.84
CA ARG A 270 -6.33 -4.58 19.49
C ARG A 270 -5.08 -5.13 20.19
N GLU A 271 -5.22 -5.50 21.45
CA GLU A 271 -4.09 -5.94 22.30
C GLU A 271 -3.28 -7.09 21.69
N ALA A 272 -3.96 -8.08 21.07
CA ALA A 272 -3.28 -9.18 20.40
C ALA A 272 -2.38 -8.69 19.25
N THR A 273 -2.88 -7.77 18.42
CA THR A 273 -2.13 -7.15 17.32
C THR A 273 -0.97 -6.31 17.86
N ILE A 274 -1.18 -5.56 18.95
CA ILE A 274 -0.11 -4.78 19.60
C ILE A 274 1.02 -5.70 20.05
N ASN A 275 0.72 -6.79 20.76
CA ASN A 275 1.73 -7.71 21.25
C ASN A 275 2.48 -8.44 20.14
N GLU A 276 1.78 -8.82 19.06
CA GLU A 276 2.38 -9.42 17.86
C GLU A 276 3.32 -8.42 17.16
N ASN A 277 2.85 -7.21 16.89
CA ASN A 277 3.62 -6.18 16.20
C ASN A 277 4.82 -5.67 17.00
N LYS A 278 4.76 -5.69 18.34
CA LYS A 278 5.93 -5.45 19.20
C LYS A 278 7.07 -6.41 18.87
N LYS A 279 6.76 -7.71 18.83
CA LYS A 279 7.74 -8.77 18.51
C LYS A 279 8.27 -8.63 17.08
N ILE A 280 7.39 -8.38 16.11
CA ILE A 280 7.81 -8.19 14.72
C ILE A 280 8.75 -6.97 14.59
N PHE A 281 8.47 -5.88 15.30
CA PHE A 281 9.34 -4.71 15.28
C PHE A 281 10.68 -4.98 15.98
N GLU A 282 10.70 -5.69 17.11
CA GLU A 282 11.93 -6.17 17.75
C GLU A 282 12.78 -7.02 16.79
N GLU A 283 12.15 -7.97 16.10
CA GLU A 283 12.80 -8.83 15.11
C GLU A 283 13.33 -8.04 13.92
N LEU A 284 12.58 -7.05 13.41
CA LEU A 284 13.04 -6.14 12.36
C LEU A 284 14.28 -5.36 12.80
N ILE A 285 14.23 -4.72 13.96
CA ILE A 285 15.36 -3.94 14.50
C ILE A 285 16.59 -4.84 14.69
N GLN A 286 16.41 -6.03 15.24
CA GLN A 286 17.50 -6.98 15.42
C GLN A 286 18.06 -7.48 14.09
N CYS A 287 17.20 -7.78 13.12
CA CYS A 287 17.59 -8.17 11.78
C CYS A 287 18.44 -7.07 11.12
N ILE A 288 18.05 -5.80 11.27
CA ILE A 288 18.83 -4.65 10.77
C ILE A 288 20.19 -4.55 11.47
N ARG A 289 20.23 -4.60 12.79
CA ARG A 289 21.49 -4.49 13.56
C ARG A 289 22.49 -5.59 13.21
N VAL A 290 22.02 -6.81 12.98
CA VAL A 290 22.87 -7.96 12.63
C VAL A 290 23.38 -7.85 11.20
N ASN A 291 22.50 -7.52 10.25
CA ASN A 291 22.84 -7.58 8.82
C ASN A 291 23.32 -6.26 8.23
N SER A 292 23.13 -5.14 8.93
CA SER A 292 23.63 -3.81 8.60
C SER A 292 24.23 -3.13 9.85
N PRO A 293 25.31 -3.68 10.43
CA PRO A 293 25.84 -3.19 11.72
C PRO A 293 26.33 -1.73 11.68
N GLY A 294 26.65 -1.21 10.49
CA GLY A 294 27.01 0.20 10.30
C GLY A 294 25.83 1.14 10.06
N ALA A 295 24.60 0.63 10.00
CA ALA A 295 23.44 1.45 9.69
C ALA A 295 22.86 2.15 10.93
N GLU A 296 22.65 3.45 10.80
CA GLU A 296 21.83 4.21 11.74
C GLU A 296 20.34 3.90 11.50
N ILE A 297 19.63 3.44 12.52
CA ILE A 297 18.18 3.20 12.45
C ILE A 297 17.46 4.45 12.96
N ARG A 298 16.62 5.05 12.11
CA ARG A 298 15.82 6.23 12.44
C ARG A 298 14.36 5.94 12.29
N VAL A 299 13.57 6.20 13.33
CA VAL A 299 12.12 6.14 13.25
C VAL A 299 11.56 7.54 13.08
N VAL A 300 10.66 7.72 12.12
CA VAL A 300 10.05 9.01 11.80
C VAL A 300 8.54 8.89 11.88
N VAL A 301 7.89 9.84 12.54
CA VAL A 301 6.42 9.99 12.48
C VAL A 301 6.10 11.16 11.56
N CYS A 302 5.47 10.87 10.42
CA CYS A 302 5.05 11.90 9.46
C CYS A 302 3.90 12.77 10.01
N PRO A 303 3.78 14.03 9.52
CA PRO A 303 2.75 14.96 9.95
C PRO A 303 1.34 14.52 9.57
N TYR A 304 0.36 14.90 10.39
CA TYR A 304 -1.07 14.73 10.07
C TYR A 304 -1.78 16.07 9.98
N ASN A 305 -2.84 16.11 9.16
CA ASN A 305 -3.63 17.32 8.92
C ASN A 305 -4.18 17.87 10.25
N PRO A 306 -3.99 19.16 10.56
CA PRO A 306 -4.47 19.76 11.82
C PRO A 306 -5.97 19.57 12.07
N ILE A 307 -6.80 19.52 11.02
CA ILE A 307 -8.24 19.27 11.14
C ILE A 307 -8.50 17.85 11.64
N PHE A 308 -7.85 16.84 11.04
CA PHE A 308 -7.91 15.46 11.50
C PHE A 308 -7.44 15.33 12.95
N ARG A 309 -6.31 15.96 13.28
CA ARG A 309 -5.74 15.95 14.64
C ARG A 309 -6.70 16.52 15.69
N SER A 310 -7.45 17.56 15.33
CA SER A 310 -8.43 18.19 16.21
C SER A 310 -9.64 17.29 16.44
N ILE A 311 -10.20 16.71 15.37
CA ILE A 311 -11.40 15.87 15.44
C ILE A 311 -11.13 14.56 16.20
N HIS A 312 -9.98 13.92 15.96
CA HIS A 312 -9.65 12.61 16.55
C HIS A 312 -8.68 12.71 17.73
N ARG A 313 -8.58 13.87 18.40
CA ARG A 313 -7.59 14.15 19.45
C ARG A 313 -7.46 13.03 20.48
N ASN A 314 -8.58 12.53 21.00
CA ASN A 314 -8.57 11.50 22.04
C ASN A 314 -8.06 10.15 21.54
N SER A 315 -8.46 9.75 20.33
CA SER A 315 -8.03 8.49 19.70
C SER A 315 -6.54 8.54 19.34
N ILE A 316 -6.08 9.67 18.81
CA ILE A 316 -4.67 9.93 18.51
C ILE A 316 -3.83 9.86 19.78
N GLU A 317 -4.26 10.50 20.87
CA GLU A 317 -3.48 10.51 22.12
C GLU A 317 -3.33 9.10 22.71
N LYS A 318 -4.39 8.28 22.64
CA LYS A 318 -4.32 6.87 23.04
C LYS A 318 -3.29 6.09 22.23
N MET A 319 -3.33 6.22 20.90
CA MET A 319 -2.38 5.54 20.01
C MET A 319 -0.95 6.07 20.21
N LYS A 320 -0.79 7.39 20.38
CA LYS A 320 0.51 8.01 20.68
C LYS A 320 1.13 7.42 21.95
N ASN A 321 0.36 7.31 23.03
CA ASN A 321 0.86 6.75 24.30
C ASN A 321 1.26 5.28 24.14
N SER A 322 0.47 4.48 23.42
CA SER A 322 0.81 3.09 23.12
C SER A 322 2.08 2.96 22.26
N PHE A 323 2.22 3.83 21.26
CA PHE A 323 3.40 3.90 20.40
C PHE A 323 4.66 4.24 21.18
N PHE A 324 4.65 5.34 21.94
CA PHE A 324 5.83 5.79 22.69
C PHE A 324 6.25 4.79 23.77
N LYS A 325 5.28 4.20 24.48
CA LYS A 325 5.57 3.11 25.42
C LYS A 325 6.36 1.98 24.76
N THR A 326 6.03 1.63 23.52
CA THR A 326 6.67 0.53 22.79
C THR A 326 8.06 0.88 22.28
N VAL A 327 8.24 2.04 21.66
CA VAL A 327 9.55 2.45 21.12
C VAL A 327 10.56 2.78 22.23
N ASP A 328 10.08 3.32 23.36
CA ASP A 328 10.91 3.60 24.54
C ASP A 328 11.44 2.30 25.17
N GLU A 329 10.61 1.25 25.24
CA GLU A 329 11.02 -0.10 25.68
C GLU A 329 12.18 -0.68 24.84
N LEU A 330 12.32 -0.24 23.58
CA LEU A 330 13.34 -0.70 22.62
C LEU A 330 14.52 0.27 22.45
N ASN A 331 14.52 1.37 23.20
CA ASN A 331 15.54 2.43 23.12
C ASN A 331 15.75 2.95 21.68
N ILE A 332 14.65 3.18 20.96
CA ILE A 332 14.67 3.73 19.60
C ILE A 332 14.31 5.21 19.65
N ASN A 333 15.18 6.06 19.09
CA ASN A 333 14.89 7.48 18.95
C ASN A 333 13.82 7.70 17.86
N VAL A 334 12.85 8.56 18.15
CA VAL A 334 11.76 8.89 17.24
C VAL A 334 11.79 10.38 16.89
N GLU A 335 11.90 10.68 15.61
CA GLU A 335 11.68 12.01 15.08
C GLU A 335 10.18 12.24 14.83
N ASP A 336 9.52 12.85 15.81
CA ASP A 336 8.07 13.10 15.79
C ASP A 336 7.71 14.41 15.08
N TYR A 337 7.29 14.32 13.81
CA TYR A 337 6.77 15.44 13.03
C TYR A 337 5.24 15.48 12.99
N PHE A 338 4.53 14.69 13.80
CA PHE A 338 3.07 14.56 13.74
C PHE A 338 2.35 15.92 13.76
N LYS A 339 2.90 16.89 14.52
CA LYS A 339 2.37 18.26 14.67
C LYS A 339 3.14 19.34 13.89
N TRP A 340 3.98 18.97 12.94
CA TRP A 340 4.91 19.90 12.28
C TRP A 340 4.22 21.06 11.54
N SER A 341 3.14 20.80 10.79
CA SER A 341 2.37 21.85 10.12
C SER A 341 0.99 22.06 10.74
N ASN A 342 0.67 23.30 11.08
CA ASN A 342 -0.66 23.75 11.50
C ASN A 342 -1.48 24.33 10.35
N ASN A 343 -0.95 24.31 9.12
CA ASN A 343 -1.66 24.75 7.93
C ASN A 343 -2.36 23.55 7.26
N PRO A 344 -3.71 23.46 7.24
CA PRO A 344 -4.42 22.37 6.58
C PRO A 344 -4.17 22.32 5.07
N PHE A 345 -3.78 23.43 4.45
CA PHE A 345 -3.49 23.51 3.02
C PHE A 345 -2.13 22.89 2.63
N ASP A 346 -1.31 22.50 3.61
CA ASP A 346 -0.10 21.73 3.36
C ASP A 346 -0.40 20.26 3.05
N PHE A 347 -1.65 19.81 3.16
CA PHE A 347 -2.07 18.42 3.01
C PHE A 347 -3.03 18.22 1.84
N LYS A 348 -2.86 17.12 1.10
CA LYS A 348 -3.78 16.64 0.07
C LYS A 348 -5.03 16.03 0.70
N ASP A 349 -4.85 15.35 1.82
CA ASP A 349 -5.90 14.69 2.59
C ASP A 349 -5.59 14.76 4.09
N HIS A 350 -5.95 13.71 4.82
CA HIS A 350 -5.75 13.62 6.25
C HIS A 350 -4.29 13.47 6.68
N CYS A 351 -3.44 12.98 5.77
CA CYS A 351 -2.14 12.50 6.16
C CYS A 351 -1.06 12.72 5.08
N HIS A 352 -1.41 12.77 3.79
CA HIS A 352 -0.46 13.03 2.71
C HIS A 352 -0.21 14.52 2.49
N LEU A 353 1.05 14.91 2.31
CA LEU A 353 1.45 16.29 2.05
C LEU A 353 1.26 16.69 0.57
N MET A 354 1.02 17.98 0.38
CA MET A 354 1.26 18.67 -0.88
C MET A 354 2.77 18.68 -1.19
N ILE A 355 3.13 18.75 -2.48
CA ILE A 355 4.55 18.66 -2.93
C ILE A 355 5.43 19.68 -2.19
N ASP A 356 5.04 20.95 -2.13
CA ASP A 356 5.83 21.99 -1.46
C ASP A 356 6.05 21.72 0.04
N ALA A 357 5.06 21.13 0.71
CA ALA A 357 5.16 20.76 2.12
C ALA A 357 6.05 19.52 2.32
N ALA A 358 5.97 18.53 1.42
CA ALA A 358 6.86 17.36 1.39
C ALA A 358 8.33 17.77 1.22
N TYR A 359 8.62 18.75 0.34
CA TYR A 359 9.95 19.34 0.19
C TYR A 359 10.46 19.97 1.50
N LYS A 360 9.60 20.73 2.20
CA LYS A 360 9.97 21.35 3.49
C LYS A 360 10.21 20.31 4.58
N LEU A 361 9.37 19.28 4.68
CA LEU A 361 9.55 18.17 5.62
C LEU A 361 10.88 17.44 5.36
N THR A 362 11.15 17.09 4.11
CA THR A 362 12.37 16.37 3.73
C THR A 362 13.63 17.20 4.04
N ASN A 363 13.61 18.51 3.77
CA ASN A 363 14.71 19.39 4.15
C ASN A 363 14.92 19.47 5.66
N ARG A 364 13.87 19.29 6.47
CA ARG A 364 13.97 19.23 7.92
C ARG A 364 14.61 17.92 8.41
N LEU A 365 14.31 16.79 7.75
CA LEU A 365 14.96 15.51 8.02
C LEU A 365 16.49 15.59 7.83
N ASN A 366 16.95 16.31 6.80
CA ASN A 366 18.38 16.58 6.59
C ASN A 366 19.03 17.40 7.73
N TYR A 367 18.29 18.32 8.35
CA TYR A 367 18.83 19.19 9.40
C TYR A 367 19.07 18.44 10.72
N MET A 368 18.16 17.52 11.06
CA MET A 368 18.31 16.66 12.24
C MET A 368 19.50 15.71 12.09
N GLU A 369 19.70 15.17 10.88
CA GLU A 369 20.90 14.40 10.54
C GLU A 369 22.21 15.16 10.81
N CYS A 370 22.25 16.49 10.65
CA CYS A 370 23.46 17.29 10.88
C CYS A 370 23.71 17.63 12.36
N LYS A 371 22.67 17.71 13.20
CA LYS A 371 22.82 18.15 14.60
C LYS A 371 23.47 17.13 15.51
N GLU A 372 23.23 15.84 15.30
CA GLU A 372 23.77 14.78 16.16
C GLU A 372 25.31 14.67 16.09
N LYS A 373 25.93 15.11 14.99
CA LYS A 373 27.40 15.18 14.88
C LYS A 373 28.01 16.26 15.77
N ASN A 374 27.41 17.45 15.79
CA ASN A 374 27.97 18.57 16.56
C ASN A 374 27.91 18.33 18.07
N SER A 375 26.87 17.65 18.58
CA SER A 375 26.80 17.27 20.00
C SER A 375 27.83 16.20 20.39
N THR A 376 28.24 15.34 19.45
CA THR A 376 29.21 14.27 19.73
C THR A 376 30.66 14.74 19.59
N GLU A 377 30.92 15.76 18.76
CA GLU A 377 32.25 16.40 18.66
C GLU A 377 32.53 17.40 19.80
N ILE A 378 31.50 18.05 20.35
CA ILE A 378 31.66 18.95 21.51
C ILE A 378 31.93 18.18 22.83
N LEU A 379 31.61 16.87 22.88
CA LEU A 379 31.95 16.00 24.02
C LEU A 379 33.29 15.28 23.87
N LYS A 380 34.04 15.54 22.78
CA LYS A 380 35.37 14.96 22.50
C LYS A 380 36.50 16.00 22.45
N ASN A 381 36.18 17.26 22.69
CA ASN A 381 37.12 18.35 22.97
C ASN A 381 36.86 18.87 24.38
#